data_AF-A0A957U0Y8-F1
#
_entry.id   AF-A0A957U0Y8-F1
#
_cell.length_a   1.000
_cell.length_b   1.000
_cell.length_c   1.000
_cell.angle_alpha   90.00
_cell.angle_beta   90.00
_cell.angle_gamma   90.00
#
_symmetry.space_group_name_H-M   'P 1'
#
loop_
_entity.id
_entity.type
_entity.pdbx_description
1 polymer ?
#
loop_
_entity_poly.entity_id
_entity_poly.type
_entity_poly.pdbx_seq_one_letter_code
_entity_poly.pdbx_strand_id
1 'polypeptide(L)'
;MAQIAAAFGVRIMPVVLLVGAVFAFFMGLSAAGYWEDLLLFLNQTSFNLFDPIFQRDASFFVFTLPIWQAARSWLTVMVIMTLVACVLVYGLGWRGWTLRTPILAHLSILGALLLLLFAWQYRLDAFGLVYSRRGAVFGGGYTDVHAQLPAYNILFVITLITAVLLVVTAFLRRAWRAIVVVLVVWAAVAVLAGNVYPALVQRFQVSPNELNLERDYINHNIEFTRNAFGLSDIEVQDYDASQELTAQSLLDEAATVRNIRLWDYRPLLQTYNQVQALRQYYEFNDVDIDRYEIDGEMRQVMLAARELVPDRLNENAQTWVNQRLVYTHGYGVAASPVAQITRDGMPEFLLKDLPPVGVIDVTRPQIYFGERTNNYVIVRTNEPEFDYPRGDGNVTTFFDADTGIALTLWHRLLFALRFADINILLNSDITADSQLLWQRNIMERIDEVAPFLEYDSDPYIVISDSGELFWFLDAYTISNRFPYSEPYGSINYIRNPIKVITNAYDGSITFYVVNQDEPIAAAYARIFPDLFKPFSEMPADLQDNIRYPNDFFSVQAE
;
A
#
# COMPACT_ATOMS: atom_id res chain seq x y z
N MET A 1 -47.36 3.94 -22.78
CA MET A 1 -47.30 4.26 -21.33
C MET A 1 -48.62 4.00 -20.61
N ALA A 2 -49.71 4.74 -20.86
CA ALA A 2 -50.99 4.55 -20.15
C ALA A 2 -51.61 3.13 -20.27
N GLN A 3 -51.42 2.45 -21.40
CA GLN A 3 -51.96 1.09 -21.62
C GLN A 3 -51.13 -0.03 -20.97
N ILE A 4 -49.82 0.18 -20.72
CA ILE A 4 -48.96 -0.80 -20.03
C ILE A 4 -49.21 -0.72 -18.51
N ALA A 5 -49.37 0.49 -17.98
CA ALA A 5 -49.83 0.72 -16.61
C ALA A 5 -51.21 0.09 -16.35
N ALA A 6 -52.09 0.11 -17.35
CA ALA A 6 -53.42 -0.52 -17.27
C ALA A 6 -53.39 -2.05 -17.40
N ALA A 7 -52.41 -2.63 -18.10
CA ALA A 7 -52.29 -4.08 -18.29
C ALA A 7 -51.65 -4.81 -17.09
N PHE A 8 -50.79 -4.14 -16.33
CA PHE A 8 -50.06 -4.73 -15.18
C PHE A 8 -50.45 -4.14 -13.81
N GLY A 9 -51.32 -3.13 -13.76
CA GLY A 9 -51.72 -2.47 -12.50
C GLY A 9 -50.62 -1.66 -11.81
N VAL A 10 -49.45 -1.49 -12.45
CA VAL A 10 -48.30 -0.79 -11.87
C VAL A 10 -48.21 0.64 -12.41
N ARG A 11 -48.10 1.62 -11.50
CA ARG A 11 -47.78 3.01 -11.87
C ARG A 11 -46.33 3.06 -12.36
N ILE A 12 -46.14 3.42 -13.63
CA ILE A 12 -44.82 3.40 -14.30
C ILE A 12 -43.83 4.40 -13.69
N MET A 13 -44.30 5.54 -13.18
CA MET A 13 -43.43 6.58 -12.61
C MET A 13 -42.66 6.10 -11.37
N PRO A 14 -43.29 5.46 -10.36
CA PRO A 14 -42.57 4.79 -9.27
C PRO A 14 -41.51 3.79 -9.72
N VAL A 15 -41.78 3.00 -10.76
CA VAL A 15 -40.81 2.02 -11.28
C VAL A 15 -39.61 2.71 -11.89
N VAL A 16 -39.81 3.75 -12.70
CA VAL A 16 -38.71 4.53 -13.29
C VAL A 16 -37.87 5.21 -12.21
N LEU A 17 -38.51 5.79 -11.18
CA LEU A 17 -37.81 6.40 -10.06
C LEU A 17 -37.01 5.37 -9.25
N LEU A 18 -37.59 4.19 -8.98
CA LEU A 18 -36.89 3.11 -8.27
C LEU A 18 -35.68 2.62 -9.07
N VAL A 19 -35.84 2.34 -10.37
CA VAL A 19 -34.75 1.91 -11.25
C VAL A 19 -33.66 3.00 -11.33
N GLY A 20 -34.05 4.26 -11.44
CA GLY A 20 -33.12 5.39 -11.44
C GLY A 20 -32.36 5.52 -10.12
N ALA A 21 -33.03 5.34 -8.98
CA ALA A 21 -32.40 5.38 -7.66
C ALA A 21 -31.42 4.21 -7.47
N VAL A 22 -31.80 3.00 -7.88
CA VAL A 22 -30.90 1.83 -7.85
C VAL A 22 -29.68 2.06 -8.74
N PHE A 23 -29.87 2.58 -9.96
CA PHE A 23 -28.77 2.92 -10.85
C PHE A 23 -27.85 4.00 -10.25
N ALA A 24 -28.41 5.07 -9.69
CA ALA A 24 -27.65 6.12 -9.03
C ALA A 24 -26.84 5.60 -7.83
N PHE A 25 -27.43 4.70 -7.03
CA PHE A 25 -26.73 4.03 -5.92
C PHE A 25 -25.50 3.26 -6.40
N PHE A 26 -25.63 2.43 -7.45
CA PHE A 26 -24.49 1.68 -8.00
C PHE A 26 -23.45 2.58 -8.66
N MET A 27 -23.87 3.65 -9.34
CA MET A 27 -22.93 4.64 -9.91
C MET A 27 -22.16 5.39 -8.80
N GLY A 28 -22.83 5.69 -7.68
CA GLY A 28 -22.19 6.29 -6.51
C GLY A 28 -21.23 5.33 -5.81
N LEU A 29 -21.61 4.06 -5.64
CA LEU A 29 -20.75 3.02 -5.07
C LEU A 29 -19.51 2.79 -5.93
N SER A 30 -19.65 2.79 -7.26
CA SER A 30 -18.51 2.71 -8.18
C SER A 30 -17.58 3.91 -8.07
N ALA A 31 -18.12 5.12 -7.86
CA ALA A 31 -17.29 6.33 -7.71
C ALA A 31 -16.57 6.36 -6.37
N ALA A 32 -17.19 5.84 -5.30
CA ALA A 32 -16.59 5.76 -3.97
C ALA A 32 -15.29 4.93 -3.95
N GLY A 33 -15.14 3.96 -4.85
CA GLY A 33 -13.90 3.18 -4.99
C GLY A 33 -12.68 3.98 -5.48
N TYR A 34 -12.87 5.19 -6.02
CA TYR A 34 -11.78 6.07 -6.50
C TYR A 34 -11.41 7.16 -5.49
N TRP A 35 -11.79 7.02 -4.21
CA TRP A 35 -11.57 8.05 -3.19
C TRP A 35 -10.08 8.39 -3.03
N GLU A 36 -9.20 7.39 -3.02
CA GLU A 36 -7.76 7.54 -2.85
C GLU A 36 -7.13 8.23 -4.07
N ASP A 37 -7.39 7.71 -5.27
CA ASP A 37 -6.98 8.31 -6.54
C ASP A 37 -7.41 9.79 -6.64
N LEU A 38 -8.60 10.12 -6.15
CA LEU A 38 -9.13 11.48 -6.18
C LEU A 38 -8.39 12.38 -5.19
N LEU A 39 -8.12 11.91 -3.98
CA LEU A 39 -7.37 12.67 -2.98
C LEU A 39 -5.93 12.91 -3.44
N LEU A 40 -5.28 11.90 -4.01
CA LEU A 40 -3.94 12.02 -4.61
C LEU A 40 -3.95 13.01 -5.78
N PHE A 41 -4.94 12.97 -6.67
CA PHE A 41 -5.09 13.95 -7.75
C PHE A 41 -5.24 15.39 -7.23
N LEU A 42 -6.04 15.60 -6.19
CA LEU A 42 -6.27 16.92 -5.61
C LEU A 42 -5.05 17.47 -4.85
N ASN A 43 -4.21 16.59 -4.30
CA ASN A 43 -3.05 16.95 -3.48
C ASN A 43 -1.71 16.70 -4.18
N GLN A 44 -1.73 16.40 -5.47
CA GLN A 44 -0.57 15.97 -6.25
C GLN A 44 0.63 16.91 -6.14
N THR A 45 1.79 16.31 -6.25
CA THR A 45 3.13 16.90 -6.18
C THR A 45 3.88 16.56 -7.46
N SER A 46 4.85 17.39 -7.84
CA SER A 46 5.66 17.16 -9.03
C SER A 46 6.74 16.12 -8.73
N PHE A 47 6.98 15.21 -9.67
CA PHE A 47 8.18 14.35 -9.64
C PHE A 47 9.43 15.09 -10.15
N ASN A 48 9.23 16.23 -10.82
CA ASN A 48 10.26 16.98 -11.54
C ASN A 48 10.97 16.11 -12.59
N LEU A 49 10.24 15.16 -13.17
CA LEU A 49 10.71 14.23 -14.19
C LEU A 49 9.73 14.25 -15.36
N PHE A 50 10.14 14.85 -16.47
CA PHE A 50 9.30 15.05 -17.64
C PHE A 50 9.43 13.91 -18.63
N ASP A 51 8.29 13.41 -19.09
CA ASP A 51 8.21 12.36 -20.09
C ASP A 51 8.71 12.87 -21.46
N PRO A 52 9.58 12.12 -22.17
CA PRO A 52 10.17 12.57 -23.43
C PRO A 52 9.16 12.80 -24.58
N ILE A 53 8.01 12.12 -24.57
CA ILE A 53 7.06 12.11 -25.70
C ILE A 53 6.04 13.26 -25.60
N PHE A 54 5.41 13.42 -24.45
CA PHE A 54 4.33 14.36 -24.18
C PHE A 54 4.76 15.58 -23.37
N GLN A 55 6.00 15.59 -22.85
CA GLN A 55 6.57 16.69 -22.06
C GLN A 55 5.70 17.04 -20.84
N ARG A 56 5.16 16.01 -20.20
CA ARG A 56 4.39 16.05 -18.96
C ARG A 56 5.22 15.45 -17.84
N ASP A 57 5.13 16.05 -16.66
CA ASP A 57 5.75 15.48 -15.48
C ASP A 57 5.14 14.10 -15.16
N ALA A 58 5.93 13.19 -14.57
CA ALA A 58 5.48 11.85 -14.16
C ALA A 58 4.23 11.90 -13.25
N SER A 59 4.03 12.97 -12.48
CA SER A 59 2.81 13.24 -11.70
C SER A 59 1.53 13.19 -12.53
N PHE A 60 1.56 13.61 -13.80
CA PHE A 60 0.41 13.53 -14.67
C PHE A 60 -0.04 12.08 -14.88
N PHE A 61 0.91 11.16 -15.01
CA PHE A 61 0.67 9.75 -15.28
C PHE A 61 0.27 8.98 -14.02
N VAL A 62 0.91 9.31 -12.88
CA VAL A 62 0.65 8.69 -11.58
C VAL A 62 -0.67 9.17 -10.96
N PHE A 63 -0.94 10.48 -10.96
CA PHE A 63 -2.06 11.08 -10.24
C PHE A 63 -3.23 11.53 -11.13
N THR A 64 -2.95 12.18 -12.27
CA THR A 64 -4.01 12.84 -13.07
C THR A 64 -4.71 11.88 -14.06
N LEU A 65 -3.93 11.12 -14.82
CA LEU A 65 -4.42 10.25 -15.88
C LEU A 65 -5.43 9.19 -15.39
N PRO A 66 -5.24 8.54 -14.23
CA PRO A 66 -6.20 7.57 -13.70
C PRO A 66 -7.57 8.19 -13.43
N ILE A 67 -7.62 9.39 -12.85
CA ILE A 67 -8.88 10.10 -12.60
C ILE A 67 -9.56 10.51 -13.91
N TRP A 68 -8.80 10.93 -14.92
CA TRP A 68 -9.37 11.23 -16.24
C TRP A 68 -9.96 9.98 -16.91
N GLN A 69 -9.27 8.84 -16.80
CA GLN A 69 -9.74 7.55 -17.30
C GLN A 69 -10.98 7.06 -16.53
N ALA A 70 -11.00 7.22 -15.20
CA ALA A 70 -12.13 6.88 -14.34
C ALA A 70 -13.36 7.74 -14.69
N ALA A 71 -13.19 9.07 -14.77
CA ALA A 71 -14.24 10.00 -15.14
C ALA A 71 -14.81 9.70 -16.54
N ARG A 72 -13.94 9.49 -17.53
CA ARG A 72 -14.36 9.11 -18.90
C ARG A 72 -15.14 7.80 -18.89
N SER A 73 -14.67 6.78 -18.17
CA SER A 73 -15.33 5.47 -18.08
C SER A 73 -16.69 5.56 -17.40
N TRP A 74 -16.77 6.26 -16.27
CA TRP A 74 -18.00 6.48 -15.51
C TRP A 74 -19.05 7.23 -16.35
N LEU A 75 -18.65 8.31 -17.03
CA LEU A 75 -19.53 9.06 -17.94
C LEU A 75 -19.98 8.20 -19.13
N THR A 76 -19.11 7.35 -19.67
CA THR A 76 -19.45 6.46 -20.78
C THR A 76 -20.56 5.49 -20.39
N VAL A 77 -20.44 4.85 -19.22
CA VAL A 77 -21.48 3.96 -18.68
C VAL A 77 -22.78 4.72 -18.45
N MET A 78 -22.72 5.90 -17.84
CA MET A 78 -23.89 6.76 -17.59
C MET A 78 -24.67 7.03 -18.89
N VAL A 79 -23.93 7.39 -19.96
CA VAL A 79 -24.51 7.78 -21.24
C VAL A 79 -25.04 6.59 -22.01
N ILE A 80 -24.34 5.46 -22.00
CA ILE A 80 -24.82 4.21 -22.60
C ILE A 80 -26.11 3.76 -21.93
N MET A 81 -26.16 3.76 -20.60
CA MET A 81 -27.35 3.35 -19.86
C MET A 81 -28.52 4.30 -20.11
N THR A 82 -28.25 5.61 -20.19
CA THR A 82 -29.26 6.61 -20.57
C THR A 82 -29.76 6.39 -21.99
N LEU A 83 -28.86 6.09 -22.94
CA LEU A 83 -29.20 5.80 -24.33
C LEU A 83 -30.06 4.54 -24.44
N VAL A 84 -29.68 3.45 -23.77
CA VAL A 84 -30.44 2.19 -23.74
C VAL A 84 -31.82 2.42 -23.13
N ALA A 85 -31.91 3.11 -21.99
CA ALA A 85 -33.18 3.45 -21.36
C ALA A 85 -34.09 4.26 -22.30
N CYS A 86 -33.54 5.26 -22.99
CA CYS A 86 -34.26 6.04 -23.98
C CYS A 86 -34.74 5.18 -25.16
N VAL A 87 -33.88 4.33 -25.73
CA VAL A 87 -34.22 3.41 -26.82
C VAL A 87 -35.34 2.45 -26.39
N LEU A 88 -35.28 1.89 -25.18
CA LEU A 88 -36.33 1.00 -24.66
C LEU A 88 -37.66 1.74 -24.50
N VAL A 89 -37.65 2.94 -23.90
CA VAL A 89 -38.87 3.75 -23.73
C VAL A 89 -39.48 4.15 -25.08
N TYR A 90 -38.65 4.54 -26.04
CA TYR A 90 -39.10 4.89 -27.39
C TYR A 90 -39.55 3.67 -28.19
N GLY A 91 -38.88 2.53 -28.04
CA GLY A 91 -39.21 1.25 -28.66
C GLY A 91 -40.52 0.65 -28.14
N LEU A 92 -40.78 0.74 -26.83
CA LEU A 92 -42.04 0.32 -26.21
C LEU A 92 -43.24 1.21 -26.62
N GLY A 93 -42.98 2.44 -27.05
CA GLY A 93 -43.98 3.36 -27.61
C GLY A 93 -44.17 3.26 -29.13
N TRP A 94 -43.41 2.38 -29.80
CA TRP A 94 -43.33 2.29 -31.26
C TRP A 94 -44.59 1.64 -31.85
N ARG A 95 -45.32 2.39 -32.70
CA ARG A 95 -46.52 1.90 -33.41
C ARG A 95 -46.41 2.00 -34.95
N GLY A 96 -45.20 2.07 -35.50
CA GLY A 96 -44.97 2.10 -36.95
C GLY A 96 -43.56 2.52 -37.35
N TRP A 97 -43.17 2.32 -38.61
CA TRP A 97 -41.81 2.44 -39.12
C TRP A 97 -41.27 3.89 -39.27
N THR A 98 -42.00 4.89 -38.75
CA THR A 98 -41.61 6.31 -38.86
C THR A 98 -41.14 6.84 -37.50
N LEU A 99 -39.83 6.96 -37.36
CA LEU A 99 -39.20 7.63 -36.22
C LEU A 99 -39.51 9.14 -36.28
N ARG A 100 -40.10 9.68 -35.20
CA ARG A 100 -40.37 11.13 -35.09
C ARG A 100 -39.06 11.90 -34.95
N THR A 101 -38.95 13.07 -35.59
CA THR A 101 -37.75 13.92 -35.58
C THR A 101 -37.23 14.25 -34.17
N PRO A 102 -38.07 14.57 -33.16
CA PRO A 102 -37.58 14.83 -31.79
C PRO A 102 -36.92 13.62 -31.13
N ILE A 103 -37.41 12.40 -31.41
CA ILE A 103 -36.84 11.15 -30.88
C ILE A 103 -35.46 10.91 -31.51
N LEU A 104 -35.37 11.08 -32.84
CA LEU A 104 -34.09 10.99 -33.57
C LEU A 104 -33.09 12.02 -33.07
N ALA A 105 -33.51 13.28 -32.87
CA ALA A 105 -32.65 14.33 -32.36
C ALA A 105 -32.10 13.99 -30.96
N HIS A 106 -32.95 13.53 -30.04
CA HIS A 106 -32.50 13.16 -28.70
C HIS A 106 -31.52 11.97 -28.72
N LEU A 107 -31.82 10.91 -29.48
CA LEU A 107 -30.93 9.75 -29.62
C LEU A 107 -29.61 10.12 -30.30
N SER A 108 -29.63 11.01 -31.30
CA SER A 108 -28.42 11.51 -31.95
C SER A 108 -27.58 12.41 -31.05
N ILE A 109 -28.19 13.20 -30.16
CA ILE A 109 -27.46 13.98 -29.16
C ILE A 109 -26.76 13.05 -28.16
N LEU A 110 -27.47 12.03 -27.64
CA LEU A 110 -26.87 11.04 -26.74
C LEU A 110 -25.76 10.24 -27.43
N GLY A 111 -25.97 9.85 -28.69
CA GLY A 111 -24.93 9.19 -29.50
C GLY A 111 -23.74 10.09 -29.79
N ALA A 112 -23.96 11.38 -30.03
CA ALA A 112 -22.87 12.34 -30.23
C ALA A 112 -22.07 12.55 -28.96
N LEU A 113 -22.73 12.63 -27.81
CA LEU A 113 -22.07 12.71 -26.51
C LEU A 113 -21.24 11.45 -26.22
N LEU A 114 -21.74 10.26 -26.59
CA LEU A 114 -20.95 9.03 -26.53
C LEU A 114 -19.72 9.08 -27.45
N LEU A 115 -19.86 9.58 -28.69
CA LEU A 115 -18.73 9.76 -29.60
C LEU A 115 -17.73 10.80 -29.07
N LEU A 116 -18.16 11.86 -28.39
CA LEU A 116 -17.25 12.80 -27.73
C LEU A 116 -16.44 12.13 -26.61
N LEU A 117 -17.06 11.22 -25.85
CA LEU A 117 -16.36 10.42 -24.84
C LEU A 117 -15.36 9.45 -25.48
N PHE A 118 -15.68 8.88 -26.65
CA PHE A 118 -14.73 8.07 -27.42
C PHE A 118 -13.61 8.90 -28.04
N ALA A 119 -13.87 10.14 -28.46
CA ALA A 119 -12.83 11.07 -28.87
C ALA A 119 -11.89 11.33 -27.69
N TRP A 120 -12.43 11.73 -26.53
CA TRP A 120 -11.62 11.89 -25.32
C TRP A 120 -10.83 10.63 -24.99
N GLN A 121 -11.43 9.44 -25.18
CA GLN A 121 -10.75 8.18 -24.98
C GLN A 121 -9.49 8.03 -25.84
N TYR A 122 -9.54 8.31 -27.14
CA TYR A 122 -8.33 8.25 -27.98
C TYR A 122 -7.20 9.17 -27.48
N ARG A 123 -7.55 10.32 -26.90
CA ARG A 123 -6.55 11.22 -26.31
C ARG A 123 -5.92 10.65 -25.03
N LEU A 124 -6.70 9.94 -24.23
CA LEU A 124 -6.23 9.24 -23.02
C LEU A 124 -5.41 8.00 -23.38
N ASP A 125 -5.82 7.24 -24.41
CA ASP A 125 -5.09 6.09 -24.93
C ASP A 125 -3.73 6.50 -25.50
N ALA A 126 -3.66 7.68 -26.14
CA ALA A 126 -2.38 8.25 -26.55
C ALA A 126 -1.44 8.45 -25.36
N PHE A 127 -1.92 9.02 -24.24
CA PHE A 127 -1.09 9.11 -23.03
C PHE A 127 -0.74 7.74 -22.44
N GLY A 128 -1.62 6.75 -22.57
CA GLY A 128 -1.38 5.37 -22.12
C GLY A 128 -0.27 4.65 -22.89
N LEU A 129 0.25 5.21 -23.98
CA LEU A 129 1.37 4.63 -24.71
C LEU A 129 2.65 4.52 -23.88
N VAL A 130 2.81 5.35 -22.83
CA VAL A 130 3.93 5.23 -21.88
C VAL A 130 3.90 3.94 -21.05
N TYR A 131 2.83 3.14 -21.17
CA TYR A 131 2.67 1.83 -20.54
C TYR A 131 2.60 0.68 -21.56
N SER A 132 3.02 0.94 -22.81
CA SER A 132 2.97 -0.06 -23.87
C SER A 132 3.88 -1.25 -23.57
N ARG A 133 3.47 -2.43 -24.06
CA ARG A 133 4.22 -3.69 -24.00
C ARG A 133 4.56 -4.24 -25.39
N ARG A 134 4.44 -3.40 -26.43
CA ARG A 134 4.46 -3.84 -27.84
C ARG A 134 5.89 -4.05 -28.39
N GLY A 135 6.91 -3.54 -27.71
CA GLY A 135 8.31 -3.59 -28.15
C GLY A 135 9.20 -4.47 -27.27
N ALA A 136 10.50 -4.22 -27.35
CA ALA A 136 11.54 -4.93 -26.59
C ALA A 136 11.55 -4.59 -25.09
N VAL A 137 10.98 -3.44 -24.71
CA VAL A 137 10.94 -2.92 -23.33
C VAL A 137 9.55 -2.38 -23.02
N PHE A 138 9.23 -2.21 -21.74
CA PHE A 138 8.02 -1.51 -21.31
C PHE A 138 8.11 -0.01 -21.62
N GLY A 139 7.00 0.57 -22.05
CA GLY A 139 6.91 1.96 -22.47
C GLY A 139 6.71 2.13 -23.98
N GLY A 140 6.47 3.38 -24.39
CA GLY A 140 6.14 3.68 -25.78
C GLY A 140 7.35 3.49 -26.69
N GLY A 141 7.33 2.44 -27.53
CA GLY A 141 8.39 2.18 -28.52
C GLY A 141 8.21 2.94 -29.83
N TYR A 142 9.06 2.67 -30.81
CA TYR A 142 9.05 3.36 -32.10
C TYR A 142 7.70 3.28 -32.80
N THR A 143 7.11 2.08 -32.87
CA THR A 143 5.79 1.89 -33.49
C THR A 143 4.70 2.66 -32.75
N ASP A 144 4.79 2.77 -31.43
CA ASP A 144 3.77 3.48 -30.65
C ASP A 144 3.83 4.98 -30.91
N VAL A 145 5.03 5.56 -30.97
CA VAL A 145 5.21 6.99 -31.21
C VAL A 145 4.97 7.39 -32.67
N HIS A 146 5.47 6.60 -33.62
CA HIS A 146 5.42 6.96 -35.04
C HIS A 146 4.22 6.40 -35.81
N ALA A 147 3.51 5.41 -35.26
CA ALA A 147 2.32 4.83 -35.90
C ALA A 147 1.06 4.94 -35.03
N GLN A 148 1.11 4.44 -33.79
CA GLN A 148 -0.08 4.40 -32.93
C GLN A 148 -0.55 5.79 -32.50
N LEU A 149 0.36 6.67 -32.07
CA LEU A 149 0.04 8.02 -31.64
C LEU A 149 -0.59 8.86 -32.77
N PRO A 150 -0.03 8.90 -34.00
CA PRO A 150 -0.71 9.50 -35.14
C PRO A 150 -2.08 8.90 -35.42
N ALA A 151 -2.24 7.58 -35.31
CA ALA A 151 -3.53 6.93 -35.50
C ALA A 151 -4.56 7.41 -34.46
N TYR A 152 -4.20 7.48 -33.17
CA TYR A 152 -5.07 8.03 -32.13
C TYR A 152 -5.43 9.50 -32.39
N ASN A 153 -4.48 10.32 -32.82
CA ASN A 153 -4.75 11.73 -33.16
C ASN A 153 -5.72 11.87 -34.34
N ILE A 154 -5.59 11.03 -35.37
CA ILE A 154 -6.51 11.00 -36.51
C ILE A 154 -7.89 10.52 -36.06
N LEU A 155 -7.96 9.45 -35.26
CA LEU A 155 -9.21 8.91 -34.74
C LEU A 155 -9.93 9.92 -33.83
N PHE A 156 -9.21 10.67 -33.01
CA PHE A 156 -9.76 11.77 -32.24
C PHE A 156 -10.52 12.76 -33.12
N VAL A 157 -9.88 13.27 -34.18
CA VAL A 157 -10.47 14.25 -35.11
C VAL A 157 -11.64 13.66 -35.90
N ILE A 158 -11.48 12.46 -36.47
CA ILE A 158 -12.54 11.80 -37.23
C ILE A 158 -13.77 11.54 -36.34
N THR A 159 -13.56 11.13 -35.10
CA THR A 159 -14.65 10.88 -34.14
C THR A 159 -15.39 12.16 -33.78
N LEU A 160 -14.67 13.27 -33.60
CA LEU A 160 -15.27 14.59 -33.35
C LEU A 160 -16.13 15.04 -34.54
N ILE A 161 -15.61 14.90 -35.76
CA ILE A 161 -16.37 15.19 -37.00
C ILE A 161 -17.62 14.30 -37.08
N THR A 162 -17.48 13.01 -36.78
CA THR A 162 -18.58 12.04 -36.78
C THR A 162 -19.65 12.41 -35.76
N ALA A 163 -19.28 12.88 -34.56
CA ALA A 163 -20.21 13.36 -33.55
C ALA A 163 -21.04 14.55 -34.06
N VAL A 164 -20.40 15.53 -34.71
CA VAL A 164 -21.09 16.68 -35.31
C VAL A 164 -22.01 16.24 -36.45
N LEU A 165 -21.52 15.39 -37.35
CA LEU A 165 -22.32 14.87 -38.47
C LEU A 165 -23.54 14.09 -37.98
N LEU A 166 -23.42 13.32 -36.90
CA LEU A 166 -24.51 12.56 -36.30
C LEU A 166 -25.65 13.48 -35.83
N VAL A 167 -25.31 14.62 -35.20
CA VAL A 167 -26.30 15.62 -34.77
C VAL A 167 -26.93 16.31 -35.97
N VAL A 168 -26.10 16.82 -36.90
CA VAL A 168 -26.59 17.55 -38.09
C VAL A 168 -27.54 16.67 -38.90
N THR A 169 -27.14 15.45 -39.23
CA THR A 169 -27.95 14.50 -40.02
C THR A 169 -29.27 14.14 -39.35
N ALA A 170 -29.36 14.17 -38.02
CA ALA A 170 -30.61 13.95 -37.28
C ALA A 170 -31.68 15.02 -37.57
N PHE A 171 -31.25 16.25 -37.86
CA PHE A 171 -32.14 17.36 -38.20
C PHE A 171 -32.52 17.39 -39.70
N LEU A 172 -31.79 16.68 -40.56
CA LEU A 172 -32.10 16.54 -41.99
C LEU A 172 -33.08 15.36 -42.24
N ARG A 173 -34.28 15.66 -42.74
CA ARG A 173 -35.36 14.68 -42.95
C ARG A 173 -35.00 13.66 -44.05
N ARG A 174 -34.70 12.40 -43.67
CA ARG A 174 -34.42 11.16 -44.47
C ARG A 174 -33.03 10.51 -44.28
N ALA A 175 -32.23 10.95 -43.30
CA ALA A 175 -30.83 10.53 -43.20
C ALA A 175 -30.50 9.33 -42.28
N TRP A 176 -31.47 8.55 -41.78
CA TRP A 176 -31.15 7.43 -40.84
C TRP A 176 -30.18 6.39 -41.43
N ARG A 177 -30.27 6.13 -42.75
CA ARG A 177 -29.31 5.27 -43.47
C ARG A 177 -27.92 5.91 -43.54
N ALA A 178 -27.83 7.23 -43.66
CA ALA A 178 -26.57 7.96 -43.66
C ALA A 178 -25.91 7.92 -42.27
N ILE A 179 -26.70 7.98 -41.19
CA ILE A 179 -26.21 7.79 -39.82
C ILE A 179 -25.52 6.42 -39.66
N VAL A 180 -26.18 5.35 -40.11
CA VAL A 180 -25.61 3.99 -40.03
C VAL A 180 -24.32 3.88 -40.85
N VAL A 181 -24.30 4.43 -42.08
CA VAL A 181 -23.10 4.42 -42.92
C VAL A 181 -21.94 5.17 -42.25
N VAL A 182 -22.18 6.36 -41.71
CA VAL A 182 -21.17 7.17 -41.01
C VAL A 182 -20.58 6.39 -39.82
N LEU A 183 -21.42 5.75 -39.00
CA LEU A 183 -20.95 4.96 -37.86
C LEU A 183 -20.17 3.71 -38.27
N VAL A 184 -20.61 3.00 -39.33
CA VAL A 184 -19.90 1.82 -39.85
C VAL A 184 -18.54 2.20 -40.44
N VAL A 185 -18.48 3.30 -41.21
CA VAL A 185 -17.22 3.80 -41.77
C VAL A 185 -16.27 4.23 -40.65
N TRP A 186 -16.77 4.98 -39.66
CA TRP A 186 -16.00 5.35 -38.48
C TRP A 186 -15.44 4.11 -37.76
N ALA A 187 -16.26 3.09 -37.51
CA ALA A 187 -15.83 1.86 -36.84
C ALA A 187 -14.79 1.10 -37.67
N ALA A 188 -14.96 1.03 -38.99
CA ALA A 188 -13.97 0.42 -39.88
C ALA A 188 -12.63 1.16 -39.84
N VAL A 189 -12.64 2.50 -39.88
CA VAL A 189 -11.42 3.33 -39.76
C VAL A 189 -10.77 3.15 -38.39
N ALA A 190 -11.55 3.08 -37.31
CA ALA A 190 -11.05 2.83 -35.96
C ALA A 190 -10.29 1.50 -35.86
N VAL A 191 -10.86 0.42 -36.41
CA VAL A 191 -10.23 -0.91 -36.40
C VAL A 191 -8.95 -0.91 -37.25
N LEU A 192 -9.00 -0.33 -38.46
CA LEU A 192 -7.87 -0.31 -39.39
C LEU A 192 -6.72 0.55 -38.87
N ALA A 193 -7.00 1.80 -38.49
CA ALA A 193 -5.98 2.74 -38.02
C ALA A 193 -5.40 2.32 -36.67
N GLY A 194 -6.24 1.81 -35.75
CA GLY A 194 -5.83 1.46 -34.40
C GLY A 194 -5.02 0.16 -34.28
N ASN A 195 -5.27 -0.84 -35.14
CA ASN A 195 -4.65 -2.16 -35.02
C ASN A 195 -3.79 -2.55 -36.22
N VAL A 196 -4.29 -2.33 -37.45
CA VAL A 196 -3.63 -2.85 -38.65
C VAL A 196 -2.40 -2.01 -38.99
N TYR A 197 -2.53 -0.68 -38.99
CA TYR A 197 -1.43 0.21 -39.37
C TYR A 197 -0.19 0.07 -38.46
N PRO A 198 -0.32 0.12 -37.11
CA PRO A 198 0.81 -0.10 -36.20
C PRO A 198 1.43 -1.49 -36.36
N ALA A 199 0.62 -2.54 -36.56
CA ALA A 199 1.13 -3.90 -36.77
C ALA A 199 1.97 -4.02 -38.04
N LEU A 200 1.59 -3.32 -39.12
CA LEU A 200 2.37 -3.28 -40.35
C LEU A 200 3.70 -2.56 -40.14
N VAL A 201 3.70 -1.41 -39.46
CA VAL A 201 4.93 -0.67 -39.12
C VAL A 201 5.86 -1.53 -38.26
N GLN A 202 5.33 -2.19 -37.23
CA GLN A 202 6.11 -3.10 -36.40
C GLN A 202 6.75 -4.20 -37.23
N ARG A 203 5.96 -4.90 -38.05
CA ARG A 203 6.43 -6.09 -38.79
C ARG A 203 7.43 -5.75 -39.89
N PHE A 204 7.21 -4.65 -40.62
CA PHE A 204 7.95 -4.37 -41.85
C PHE A 204 9.01 -3.28 -41.70
N GLN A 205 8.94 -2.42 -40.68
CA GLN A 205 9.90 -1.35 -40.45
C GLN A 205 10.72 -1.57 -39.17
N VAL A 206 10.06 -1.89 -38.04
CA VAL A 206 10.75 -2.01 -36.74
C VAL A 206 11.47 -3.34 -36.58
N SER A 207 10.77 -4.47 -36.67
CA SER A 207 11.37 -5.80 -36.44
C SER A 207 12.62 -6.07 -37.29
N PRO A 208 12.74 -5.62 -38.55
CA PRO A 208 13.98 -5.80 -39.32
C PRO A 208 15.19 -4.96 -38.84
N ASN A 209 14.95 -3.86 -38.12
CA ASN A 209 15.98 -2.90 -37.69
C ASN A 209 15.74 -2.41 -36.24
N GLU A 210 15.37 -3.33 -35.36
CA GLU A 210 14.80 -3.03 -34.04
C GLU A 210 15.79 -2.27 -33.15
N LEU A 211 17.04 -2.72 -33.03
CA LEU A 211 18.05 -2.08 -32.19
C LEU A 211 18.30 -0.60 -32.54
N ASN A 212 18.22 -0.22 -33.83
CA ASN A 212 18.46 1.16 -34.23
C ASN A 212 17.23 2.04 -34.05
N LEU A 213 16.03 1.51 -34.30
CA LEU A 213 14.78 2.27 -34.18
C LEU A 213 14.28 2.36 -32.74
N GLU A 214 14.57 1.36 -31.91
CA GLU A 214 14.15 1.30 -30.51
C GLU A 214 15.18 1.88 -29.53
N ARG A 215 16.39 2.25 -29.99
CA ARG A 215 17.50 2.68 -29.10
C ARG A 215 17.09 3.76 -28.10
N ASP A 216 16.48 4.84 -28.57
CA ASP A 216 16.10 5.97 -27.70
C ASP A 216 15.00 5.57 -26.71
N TYR A 217 14.06 4.71 -27.13
CA TYR A 217 12.99 4.21 -26.27
C TYR A 217 13.49 3.23 -25.20
N ILE A 218 14.48 2.41 -25.55
CA ILE A 218 15.21 1.56 -24.59
C ILE A 218 15.92 2.44 -23.56
N ASN A 219 16.58 3.53 -23.98
CA ASN A 219 17.23 4.45 -23.04
C ASN A 219 16.22 5.11 -22.10
N HIS A 220 15.05 5.53 -22.59
CA HIS A 220 13.98 6.07 -21.73
C HIS A 220 13.51 5.04 -20.70
N ASN A 221 13.27 3.79 -21.10
CA ASN A 221 12.92 2.72 -20.17
C ASN A 221 14.00 2.53 -19.11
N ILE A 222 15.28 2.44 -19.49
CA ILE A 222 16.39 2.27 -18.53
C ILE A 222 16.45 3.45 -17.55
N GLU A 223 16.39 4.68 -18.03
CA GLU A 223 16.46 5.88 -17.20
C GLU A 223 15.29 5.96 -16.22
N PHE A 224 14.06 5.78 -16.71
CA PHE A 224 12.85 5.84 -15.89
C PHE A 224 12.74 4.67 -14.93
N THR A 225 13.19 3.46 -15.30
CA THR A 225 13.24 2.31 -14.39
C THR A 225 14.26 2.55 -13.29
N ARG A 226 15.47 2.98 -13.63
CA ARG A 226 16.49 3.32 -12.63
C ARG A 226 16.01 4.42 -11.69
N ASN A 227 15.34 5.44 -12.21
CA ASN A 227 14.71 6.44 -11.37
C ASN A 227 13.62 5.78 -10.51
N ALA A 228 12.64 5.09 -11.09
CA ALA A 228 11.48 4.55 -10.38
C ALA A 228 11.81 3.58 -9.25
N PHE A 229 12.93 2.87 -9.30
CA PHE A 229 13.41 1.96 -8.25
C PHE A 229 14.55 2.54 -7.39
N GLY A 230 14.95 3.80 -7.60
CA GLY A 230 15.99 4.46 -6.79
C GLY A 230 17.40 3.92 -7.08
N LEU A 231 17.64 3.42 -8.28
CA LEU A 231 18.91 2.85 -8.73
C LEU A 231 19.85 3.91 -9.34
N SER A 232 19.36 5.13 -9.55
CA SER A 232 20.13 6.22 -10.17
C SER A 232 21.29 6.70 -9.29
N ASP A 233 21.14 6.61 -7.97
CA ASP A 233 22.10 7.14 -6.98
C ASP A 233 23.03 6.04 -6.42
N ILE A 234 23.06 4.86 -7.05
CA ILE A 234 23.94 3.76 -6.64
C ILE A 234 25.37 4.04 -7.09
N GLU A 235 26.29 4.17 -6.12
CA GLU A 235 27.73 4.24 -6.37
C GLU A 235 28.31 2.82 -6.47
N VAL A 236 28.83 2.47 -7.64
CA VAL A 236 29.54 1.20 -7.84
C VAL A 236 31.00 1.40 -7.47
N GLN A 237 31.44 0.70 -6.43
CA GLN A 237 32.84 0.69 -5.99
C GLN A 237 33.48 -0.66 -6.32
N ASP A 238 34.42 -0.66 -7.26
CA ASP A 238 35.27 -1.82 -7.53
C ASP A 238 36.31 -1.94 -6.42
N TYR A 239 36.37 -3.10 -5.76
CA TYR A 239 37.39 -3.42 -4.76
C TYR A 239 38.18 -4.66 -5.18
N ASP A 240 39.48 -4.66 -4.88
CA ASP A 240 40.36 -5.80 -5.15
C ASP A 240 40.27 -6.80 -3.98
N ALA A 241 39.62 -7.93 -4.21
CA ALA A 241 39.47 -8.99 -3.22
C ALA A 241 40.78 -9.74 -2.90
N SER A 242 41.89 -9.45 -3.60
CA SER A 242 43.14 -10.24 -3.54
C SER A 242 44.22 -9.70 -2.58
N GLN A 243 43.86 -8.94 -1.55
CA GLN A 243 44.83 -8.48 -0.56
C GLN A 243 45.29 -9.61 0.38
N GLU A 244 46.60 -9.75 0.59
CA GLU A 244 47.15 -10.65 1.62
C GLU A 244 46.77 -10.12 3.02
N LEU A 245 45.95 -10.88 3.75
CA LEU A 245 45.59 -10.58 5.13
C LEU A 245 46.81 -10.73 6.06
N THR A 246 47.21 -9.63 6.70
CA THR A 246 48.28 -9.62 7.69
C THR A 246 47.72 -9.52 9.11
N ALA A 247 48.50 -9.93 10.12
CA ALA A 247 48.10 -9.74 11.51
C ALA A 247 47.93 -8.25 11.87
N GLN A 248 48.75 -7.38 11.29
CA GLN A 248 48.66 -5.94 11.52
C GLN A 248 47.37 -5.35 10.94
N SER A 249 46.98 -5.74 9.72
CA SER A 249 45.74 -5.25 9.11
C SER A 249 44.48 -5.64 9.90
N LEU A 250 44.49 -6.80 10.57
CA LEU A 250 43.39 -7.19 11.46
C LEU A 250 43.34 -6.36 12.75
N LEU A 251 44.49 -5.93 13.26
CA LEU A 251 44.57 -5.07 14.44
C LEU A 251 44.17 -3.63 14.11
N ASP A 252 44.56 -3.15 12.93
CA ASP A 252 44.17 -1.82 12.44
C ASP A 252 42.65 -1.74 12.20
N GLU A 253 42.03 -2.85 11.78
CA GLU A 253 40.59 -2.99 11.52
C GLU A 253 39.82 -3.70 12.66
N ALA A 254 40.25 -3.50 13.91
CA ALA A 254 39.65 -4.19 15.06
C ALA A 254 38.14 -3.96 15.20
N ALA A 255 37.64 -2.77 14.83
CA ALA A 255 36.21 -2.46 14.83
C ALA A 255 35.44 -3.33 13.83
N THR A 256 35.97 -3.51 12.62
CA THR A 256 35.39 -4.37 11.59
C THR A 256 35.39 -5.82 12.05
N VAL A 257 36.54 -6.32 12.55
CA VAL A 257 36.69 -7.71 13.03
C VAL A 257 35.71 -8.04 14.16
N ARG A 258 35.51 -7.12 15.10
CA ARG A 258 34.56 -7.29 16.22
C ARG A 258 33.09 -7.28 15.80
N ASN A 259 32.80 -6.89 14.57
CA ASN A 259 31.45 -6.83 14.01
C ASN A 259 31.23 -7.82 12.86
N ILE A 260 32.19 -8.72 12.60
CA ILE A 260 31.98 -9.83 11.66
C ILE A 260 30.92 -10.75 12.26
N ARG A 261 29.75 -10.78 11.63
CA ARG A 261 28.63 -11.60 12.07
C ARG A 261 28.98 -13.09 11.95
N LEU A 262 29.15 -13.73 13.10
CA LEU A 262 29.36 -15.18 13.21
C LEU A 262 28.03 -15.95 13.32
N TRP A 263 26.99 -15.29 13.83
CA TRP A 263 25.67 -15.87 14.04
C TRP A 263 24.75 -15.72 12.83
N ASP A 264 24.02 -16.78 12.50
CA ASP A 264 22.82 -16.70 11.65
C ASP A 264 21.60 -16.57 12.56
N TYR A 265 20.65 -15.70 12.19
CA TYR A 265 19.48 -15.37 12.99
C TYR A 265 18.57 -16.60 13.25
N ARG A 266 18.51 -17.55 12.30
CA ARG A 266 17.62 -18.73 12.40
C ARG A 266 18.02 -19.74 13.49
N PRO A 267 19.27 -20.24 13.56
CA PRO A 267 19.70 -21.09 14.67
C PRO A 267 19.83 -20.32 15.98
N LEU A 268 20.12 -19.02 15.93
CA LEU A 268 20.19 -18.19 17.14
C LEU A 268 18.81 -18.07 17.80
N LEU A 269 17.75 -17.90 17.01
CA LEU A 269 16.37 -17.88 17.48
C LEU A 269 15.99 -19.15 18.27
N GLN A 270 16.37 -20.32 17.76
CA GLN A 270 16.15 -21.59 18.46
C GLN A 270 16.89 -21.63 19.80
N THR A 271 18.12 -21.13 19.81
CA THR A 271 18.95 -21.07 21.02
C THR A 271 18.36 -20.10 22.05
N TYR A 272 17.90 -18.92 21.61
CA TYR A 272 17.22 -17.93 22.45
C TYR A 272 15.96 -18.52 23.10
N ASN A 273 15.12 -19.18 22.31
CA ASN A 273 13.92 -19.84 22.83
C ASN A 273 14.26 -20.97 23.82
N GLN A 274 15.37 -21.67 23.63
CA GLN A 274 15.80 -22.73 24.54
C GLN A 274 16.36 -22.21 25.87
N VAL A 275 17.12 -21.12 25.86
CA VAL A 275 17.92 -20.69 27.03
C VAL A 275 17.47 -19.37 27.66
N GLN A 276 16.70 -18.54 26.96
CA GLN A 276 16.31 -17.19 27.38
C GLN A 276 14.80 -16.93 27.36
N ALA A 277 13.98 -17.85 26.84
CA ALA A 277 12.52 -17.74 27.03
C ALA A 277 12.18 -17.87 28.53
N LEU A 278 12.93 -18.73 29.23
CA LEU A 278 12.88 -19.02 30.68
C LEU A 278 11.55 -19.57 31.20
N ARG A 279 10.44 -19.34 30.49
CA ARG A 279 9.08 -19.78 30.80
C ARG A 279 8.40 -20.20 29.50
N GLN A 280 7.56 -21.23 29.59
CA GLN A 280 6.90 -21.82 28.42
C GLN A 280 5.92 -20.88 27.70
N TYR A 281 5.38 -19.90 28.42
CA TYR A 281 4.44 -18.91 27.89
C TYR A 281 5.13 -17.70 27.27
N TYR A 282 6.46 -17.66 27.25
CA TYR A 282 7.23 -16.69 26.51
C TYR A 282 7.87 -17.32 25.28
N GLU A 283 7.97 -16.54 24.22
CA GLU A 283 8.58 -16.93 22.96
C GLU A 283 9.27 -15.70 22.34
N PHE A 284 10.41 -15.95 21.70
CA PHE A 284 11.00 -14.99 20.76
C PHE A 284 10.47 -15.34 19.37
N ASN A 285 9.92 -14.35 18.66
CA ASN A 285 9.34 -14.54 17.33
C ASN A 285 10.44 -14.66 16.26
N ASP A 286 11.41 -13.76 16.34
CA ASP A 286 12.45 -13.52 15.36
C ASP A 286 13.76 -13.05 16.06
N VAL A 287 14.78 -12.70 15.29
CA VAL A 287 16.02 -12.12 15.81
C VAL A 287 16.51 -11.03 14.87
N ASP A 288 16.48 -9.81 15.39
CA ASP A 288 16.91 -8.59 14.74
C ASP A 288 18.40 -8.33 14.83
N ILE A 289 18.91 -7.44 13.98
CA ILE A 289 20.31 -6.99 13.99
C ILE A 289 20.36 -5.48 14.12
N ASP A 290 20.92 -4.99 15.22
CA ASP A 290 21.14 -3.56 15.42
C ASP A 290 22.58 -3.22 15.81
N ARG A 291 22.83 -1.95 16.10
CA ARG A 291 24.08 -1.44 16.63
C ARG A 291 23.83 -0.56 17.84
N TYR A 292 24.67 -0.70 18.84
CA TYR A 292 24.68 0.12 20.05
C TYR A 292 26.11 0.50 20.39
N GLU A 293 26.27 1.65 21.05
CA GLU A 293 27.55 2.05 21.64
C GLU A 293 27.77 1.26 22.94
N ILE A 294 28.79 0.41 22.97
CA ILE A 294 29.12 -0.44 24.11
C ILE A 294 30.58 -0.23 24.45
N ASP A 295 30.86 0.24 25.67
CA ASP A 295 32.20 0.61 26.13
C ASP A 295 32.88 1.69 25.25
N GLY A 296 32.10 2.59 24.65
CA GLY A 296 32.60 3.65 23.76
C GLY A 296 32.91 3.19 22.33
N GLU A 297 32.52 1.96 21.96
CA GLU A 297 32.68 1.42 20.61
C GLU A 297 31.33 0.98 20.04
N MET A 298 31.08 1.27 18.77
CA MET A 298 29.91 0.76 18.06
C MET A 298 30.02 -0.76 17.87
N ARG A 299 29.07 -1.49 18.46
CA ARG A 299 28.97 -2.95 18.33
C ARG A 299 27.64 -3.34 17.73
N GLN A 300 27.70 -4.24 16.77
CA GLN A 300 26.53 -4.92 16.24
C GLN A 300 26.07 -5.98 17.22
N VAL A 301 24.76 -6.00 17.47
CA VAL A 301 24.10 -6.93 18.35
C VAL A 301 22.96 -7.62 17.61
N MET A 302 22.69 -8.85 17.97
CA MET A 302 21.45 -9.52 17.62
C MET A 302 20.52 -9.43 18.83
N LEU A 303 19.27 -9.02 18.63
CA LEU A 303 18.31 -8.84 19.70
C LEU A 303 16.96 -9.46 19.36
N ALA A 304 16.20 -9.85 20.37
CA ALA A 304 14.88 -10.43 20.18
C ALA A 304 13.94 -10.06 21.33
N ALA A 305 12.73 -9.66 20.99
CA ALA A 305 11.69 -9.31 21.94
C ALA A 305 11.04 -10.57 22.55
N ARG A 306 10.94 -10.63 23.88
CA ARG A 306 10.31 -11.74 24.57
C ARG A 306 8.81 -11.52 24.68
N GLU A 307 8.06 -12.09 23.74
CA GLU A 307 6.61 -11.92 23.67
C GLU A 307 5.83 -13.01 24.40
N LEU A 308 4.62 -12.66 24.84
CA LEU A 308 3.73 -13.57 25.56
C LEU A 308 2.86 -14.37 24.58
N VAL A 309 2.79 -15.68 24.82
CA VAL A 309 1.92 -16.62 24.13
C VAL A 309 1.00 -17.30 25.16
N PRO A 310 -0.18 -16.71 25.47
CA PRO A 310 -1.07 -17.19 26.53
C PRO A 310 -1.55 -18.65 26.33
N ASP A 311 -1.60 -19.11 25.09
CA ASP A 311 -2.02 -20.48 24.73
C ASP A 311 -0.98 -21.54 25.12
N ARG A 312 0.22 -21.13 25.58
CA ARG A 312 1.24 -22.02 26.15
C ARG A 312 1.21 -22.06 27.67
N LEU A 313 0.27 -21.37 28.32
CA LEU A 313 0.00 -21.59 29.74
C LEU A 313 -0.44 -23.04 29.97
N ASN A 314 -0.23 -23.56 31.17
CA ASN A 314 -0.78 -24.87 31.54
C ASN A 314 -2.30 -24.89 31.35
N GLU A 315 -2.88 -26.00 30.91
CA GLU A 315 -4.33 -26.09 30.59
C GLU A 315 -5.23 -25.55 31.72
N ASN A 316 -4.93 -25.89 32.97
CA ASN A 316 -5.69 -25.40 34.14
C ASN A 316 -5.56 -23.89 34.39
N ALA A 317 -4.50 -23.27 33.85
CA ALA A 317 -4.22 -21.84 33.94
C ALA A 317 -4.70 -21.06 32.71
N GLN A 318 -5.22 -21.72 31.65
CA GLN A 318 -5.83 -21.07 30.49
C GLN A 318 -7.28 -20.63 30.77
N THR A 319 -7.50 -19.99 31.91
CA THR A 319 -8.79 -19.40 32.24
C THR A 319 -8.95 -18.06 31.53
N TRP A 320 -10.20 -17.64 31.31
CA TRP A 320 -10.49 -16.34 30.70
C TRP A 320 -9.81 -15.18 31.46
N VAL A 321 -9.88 -15.21 32.80
CA VAL A 321 -9.23 -14.21 33.66
C VAL A 321 -7.72 -14.18 33.43
N ASN A 322 -7.08 -15.35 33.37
CA ASN A 322 -5.64 -15.41 33.14
C ASN A 322 -5.25 -14.90 31.76
N GLN A 323 -5.97 -15.28 30.72
CA GLN A 323 -5.64 -14.88 29.34
C GLN A 323 -5.98 -13.42 29.01
N ARG A 324 -6.95 -12.82 29.71
CA ARG A 324 -7.46 -11.48 29.39
C ARG A 324 -7.10 -10.41 30.41
N LEU A 325 -6.89 -10.76 31.68
CA LEU A 325 -6.66 -9.81 32.77
C LEU A 325 -5.28 -9.95 33.44
N VAL A 326 -4.74 -11.18 33.55
CA VAL A 326 -3.49 -11.43 34.31
C VAL A 326 -2.27 -11.48 33.39
N TYR A 327 -2.23 -12.39 32.43
CA TYR A 327 -1.13 -12.53 31.47
C TYR A 327 -1.42 -11.65 30.27
N THR A 328 -1.05 -10.38 30.38
CA THR A 328 -1.42 -9.36 29.41
C THR A 328 -0.30 -8.98 28.46
N HIS A 329 0.97 -9.11 28.84
CA HIS A 329 2.12 -8.57 28.10
C HIS A 329 3.33 -9.52 28.07
N GLY A 330 4.18 -9.36 27.05
CA GLY A 330 5.54 -9.90 26.99
C GLY A 330 6.50 -9.13 27.90
N TYR A 331 7.72 -9.60 28.08
CA TYR A 331 8.65 -8.99 29.05
C TYR A 331 10.13 -9.07 28.65
N GLY A 332 10.65 -7.92 28.22
CA GLY A 332 12.07 -7.66 27.99
C GLY A 332 12.60 -8.14 26.63
N VAL A 333 13.89 -7.94 26.44
CA VAL A 333 14.64 -8.30 25.23
C VAL A 333 15.84 -9.14 25.66
N ALA A 334 16.23 -10.10 24.83
CA ALA A 334 17.54 -10.76 24.94
C ALA A 334 18.45 -10.24 23.84
N ALA A 335 19.71 -9.99 24.14
CA ALA A 335 20.68 -9.48 23.16
C ALA A 335 22.04 -10.17 23.29
N SER A 336 22.67 -10.47 22.17
CA SER A 336 24.02 -11.04 22.08
C SER A 336 24.86 -10.30 21.04
N PRO A 337 26.19 -10.16 21.22
CA PRO A 337 27.05 -9.61 20.17
C PRO A 337 27.03 -10.51 18.94
N VAL A 338 27.09 -9.93 17.73
CA VAL A 338 27.10 -10.72 16.48
C VAL A 338 28.34 -11.59 16.31
N ALA A 339 29.46 -11.24 16.96
CA ALA A 339 30.78 -11.81 16.73
C ALA A 339 31.40 -12.54 17.94
N GLN A 340 30.61 -12.83 18.98
CA GLN A 340 31.12 -13.46 20.20
C GLN A 340 30.41 -14.79 20.48
N ILE A 341 31.23 -15.81 20.79
CA ILE A 341 30.79 -17.15 21.15
C ILE A 341 31.49 -17.55 22.45
N THR A 342 30.77 -18.27 23.31
CA THR A 342 31.38 -18.91 24.47
C THR A 342 32.23 -20.11 24.03
N ARG A 343 33.04 -20.65 24.95
CA ARG A 343 33.86 -21.86 24.69
C ARG A 343 33.03 -23.08 24.30
N ASP A 344 31.78 -23.12 24.74
CA ASP A 344 30.84 -24.21 24.46
C ASP A 344 30.03 -23.97 23.16
N GLY A 345 30.34 -22.91 22.42
CA GLY A 345 29.66 -22.57 21.17
C GLY A 345 28.28 -21.95 21.34
N MET A 346 28.00 -21.38 22.52
CA MET A 346 26.74 -20.67 22.81
C MET A 346 26.90 -19.16 22.62
N PRO A 347 25.82 -18.40 22.38
CA PRO A 347 25.88 -16.94 22.39
C PRO A 347 26.27 -16.42 23.77
N GLU A 348 27.15 -15.42 23.78
CA GLU A 348 27.34 -14.57 24.94
C GLU A 348 26.23 -13.51 24.97
N PHE A 349 25.64 -13.24 26.13
CA PHE A 349 24.52 -12.31 26.22
C PHE A 349 24.95 -10.98 26.85
N LEU A 350 24.65 -9.89 26.14
CA LEU A 350 24.75 -8.52 26.63
C LEU A 350 23.53 -8.12 27.46
N LEU A 351 22.37 -8.71 27.15
CA LEU A 351 21.11 -8.51 27.86
C LEU A 351 20.41 -9.87 27.97
N LYS A 352 20.04 -10.28 29.18
CA LYS A 352 19.45 -11.60 29.45
C LYS A 352 18.59 -11.60 30.69
N ASP A 353 17.98 -12.76 30.94
CA ASP A 353 17.21 -13.10 32.12
C ASP A 353 15.85 -12.38 32.21
N LEU A 354 15.16 -12.61 33.32
CA LEU A 354 13.83 -12.11 33.64
C LEU A 354 13.78 -11.72 35.13
N PRO A 355 13.79 -10.43 35.48
CA PRO A 355 13.82 -9.25 34.60
C PRO A 355 15.14 -9.12 33.82
N PRO A 356 15.16 -8.39 32.69
CA PRO A 356 16.35 -8.28 31.86
C PRO A 356 17.46 -7.51 32.62
N VAL A 357 18.66 -8.07 32.62
CA VAL A 357 19.87 -7.48 33.18
C VAL A 357 21.00 -7.56 32.16
N GLY A 358 21.79 -6.49 32.06
CA GLY A 358 22.75 -6.40 30.98
C GLY A 358 23.57 -5.11 30.98
N VAL A 359 24.32 -4.93 29.89
CA VAL A 359 25.09 -3.72 29.60
C VAL A 359 24.20 -2.64 28.97
N ILE A 360 23.11 -3.06 28.31
CA ILE A 360 22.11 -2.18 27.73
C ILE A 360 20.99 -2.01 28.75
N ASP A 361 20.67 -0.77 29.11
CA ASP A 361 19.65 -0.46 30.09
C ASP A 361 18.24 -0.60 29.48
N VAL A 362 17.37 -1.35 30.16
CA VAL A 362 15.95 -1.47 29.81
C VAL A 362 15.11 -1.06 31.03
N THR A 363 14.49 0.11 30.94
CA THR A 363 13.70 0.70 32.02
C THR A 363 12.22 0.32 31.92
N ARG A 364 11.73 0.05 30.70
CA ARG A 364 10.35 -0.36 30.42
C ARG A 364 10.31 -1.69 29.63
N PRO A 365 10.46 -2.84 30.31
CA PRO A 365 10.53 -4.13 29.63
C PRO A 365 9.17 -4.67 29.17
N GLN A 366 8.05 -4.12 29.63
CA GLN A 366 6.73 -4.67 29.29
C GLN A 366 6.36 -4.43 27.82
N ILE A 367 5.99 -5.51 27.13
CA ILE A 367 5.60 -5.51 25.71
C ILE A 367 4.11 -5.82 25.61
N TYR A 368 3.29 -4.78 25.61
CA TYR A 368 1.85 -4.90 25.38
C TYR A 368 1.51 -4.91 23.89
N PHE A 369 2.35 -4.35 23.04
CA PHE A 369 2.18 -4.31 21.59
C PHE A 369 3.42 -4.94 20.95
N GLY A 370 3.21 -5.93 20.11
CA GLY A 370 4.26 -6.72 19.47
C GLY A 370 3.70 -7.67 18.42
N GLU A 371 4.55 -8.46 17.78
CA GLU A 371 4.19 -9.29 16.63
C GLU A 371 3.32 -10.50 16.96
N ARG A 372 3.34 -10.97 18.22
CA ARG A 372 2.53 -12.12 18.69
C ARG A 372 1.31 -11.72 19.50
N THR A 373 1.08 -10.42 19.71
CA THR A 373 -0.02 -9.89 20.53
C THR A 373 -1.37 -9.86 19.80
N ASN A 374 -1.84 -11.00 19.29
CA ASN A 374 -3.06 -11.10 18.46
C ASN A 374 -4.38 -11.08 19.25
N ASN A 375 -4.29 -11.10 20.59
CA ASN A 375 -5.41 -11.23 21.49
C ASN A 375 -5.70 -9.91 22.21
N TYR A 376 -6.98 -9.53 22.29
CA TYR A 376 -7.37 -8.41 23.15
C TYR A 376 -7.12 -8.73 24.62
N VAL A 377 -6.76 -7.72 25.41
CA VAL A 377 -6.64 -7.81 26.87
C VAL A 377 -7.33 -6.62 27.51
N ILE A 378 -7.69 -6.77 28.77
CA ILE A 378 -8.31 -5.71 29.55
C ILE A 378 -7.37 -5.40 30.71
N VAL A 379 -6.90 -4.17 30.73
CA VAL A 379 -5.95 -3.65 31.72
C VAL A 379 -6.64 -2.70 32.68
N ARG A 380 -5.95 -2.29 33.74
CA ARG A 380 -6.51 -1.44 34.81
C ARG A 380 -7.78 -2.04 35.41
N THR A 381 -7.73 -3.35 35.67
CA THR A 381 -8.80 -4.09 36.36
C THR A 381 -8.53 -4.19 37.85
N ASN A 382 -9.46 -4.76 38.61
CA ASN A 382 -9.22 -5.10 40.02
C ASN A 382 -8.24 -6.28 40.19
N GLU A 383 -8.03 -7.07 39.13
CA GLU A 383 -7.02 -8.13 39.10
C GLU A 383 -5.67 -7.54 38.65
N PRO A 384 -4.59 -7.76 39.43
CA PRO A 384 -3.26 -7.29 39.05
C PRO A 384 -2.68 -8.14 37.91
N GLU A 385 -1.93 -7.49 37.03
CA GLU A 385 -1.31 -8.13 35.88
C GLU A 385 -0.02 -8.84 36.32
N PHE A 386 0.25 -10.03 35.77
CA PHE A 386 1.52 -10.72 36.00
C PHE A 386 2.65 -9.99 35.27
N ASP A 387 3.75 -9.72 35.98
CA ASP A 387 4.92 -9.01 35.44
C ASP A 387 6.06 -10.02 35.23
N TYR A 388 6.64 -10.54 36.32
CA TYR A 388 7.68 -11.57 36.27
C TYR A 388 7.77 -12.40 37.56
N PRO A 389 8.34 -13.60 37.53
CA PRO A 389 8.47 -14.44 38.73
C PRO A 389 9.64 -13.97 39.61
N ARG A 390 9.48 -14.01 40.94
CA ARG A 390 10.53 -13.68 41.91
C ARG A 390 10.44 -14.61 43.13
N GLY A 391 11.48 -15.42 43.33
CA GLY A 391 11.51 -16.44 44.39
C GLY A 391 10.38 -17.46 44.21
N ASP A 392 9.61 -17.69 45.26
CA ASP A 392 8.44 -18.59 45.24
C ASP A 392 7.14 -17.90 44.80
N GLY A 393 7.19 -16.61 44.45
CA GLY A 393 6.02 -15.80 44.08
C GLY A 393 6.18 -15.08 42.74
N ASN A 394 5.19 -14.23 42.45
CA ASN A 394 5.16 -13.39 41.25
C ASN A 394 5.19 -11.91 41.64
N VAL A 395 5.89 -11.12 40.86
CA VAL A 395 5.75 -9.66 40.83
C VAL A 395 4.59 -9.35 39.89
N THR A 396 3.78 -8.37 40.27
CA THR A 396 2.63 -7.93 39.51
C THR A 396 2.72 -6.43 39.23
N THR A 397 1.99 -6.01 38.22
CA THR A 397 1.96 -4.62 37.76
C THR A 397 0.53 -4.21 37.39
N PHE A 398 0.37 -2.93 37.06
CA PHE A 398 -0.81 -2.39 36.42
C PHE A 398 -0.37 -1.52 35.25
N PHE A 399 -1.05 -1.64 34.11
CA PHE A 399 -0.86 -0.73 33.00
C PHE A 399 -1.22 0.72 33.39
N ASP A 400 -0.31 1.65 33.16
CA ASP A 400 -0.45 3.04 33.60
C ASP A 400 -0.79 4.01 32.46
N ALA A 401 -0.53 3.64 31.20
CA ALA A 401 -0.83 4.51 30.07
C ALA A 401 -2.34 4.66 29.80
N ASP A 402 -2.71 5.80 29.21
CA ASP A 402 -4.09 6.16 28.88
C ASP A 402 -4.36 6.06 27.36
N THR A 403 -3.91 4.96 26.76
CA THR A 403 -3.98 4.74 25.30
C THR A 403 -5.02 3.68 24.89
N GLY A 404 -5.64 3.00 25.85
CA GLY A 404 -6.65 1.99 25.60
C GLY A 404 -8.08 2.54 25.52
N ILE A 405 -9.03 1.67 25.13
CA ILE A 405 -10.43 2.05 25.00
C ILE A 405 -11.13 1.89 26.36
N ALA A 406 -11.61 2.99 26.95
CA ALA A 406 -12.29 2.96 28.24
C ALA A 406 -13.54 2.05 28.24
N LEU A 407 -13.65 1.14 29.21
CA LEU A 407 -14.71 0.14 29.29
C LEU A 407 -15.92 0.58 30.13
N THR A 408 -16.59 1.63 29.67
CA THR A 408 -17.93 1.98 30.19
C THR A 408 -18.93 0.83 29.95
N LEU A 409 -20.06 0.82 30.67
CA LEU A 409 -21.09 -0.22 30.51
C LEU A 409 -21.55 -0.40 29.05
N TRP A 410 -21.64 0.69 28.29
CA TRP A 410 -22.01 0.66 26.87
C TRP A 410 -20.90 0.05 26.01
N HIS A 411 -19.63 0.43 26.22
CA HIS A 411 -18.50 -0.18 25.50
C HIS A 411 -18.37 -1.67 25.81
N ARG A 412 -18.57 -2.07 27.07
CA ARG A 412 -18.57 -3.48 27.48
C ARG A 412 -19.63 -4.28 26.71
N LEU A 413 -20.84 -3.76 26.56
CA LEU A 413 -21.88 -4.41 25.76
C LEU A 413 -21.48 -4.53 24.29
N LEU A 414 -20.97 -3.46 23.68
CA LEU A 414 -20.57 -3.46 22.27
C LEU A 414 -19.41 -4.42 22.00
N PHE A 415 -18.39 -4.44 22.85
CA PHE A 415 -17.25 -5.35 22.69
C PHE A 415 -17.59 -6.80 23.05
N ALA A 416 -18.49 -7.03 24.00
CA ALA A 416 -19.03 -8.37 24.26
C ALA A 416 -19.74 -8.93 23.02
N LEU A 417 -20.49 -8.09 22.28
CA LEU A 417 -21.09 -8.48 21.00
C LEU A 417 -20.05 -8.66 19.90
N ARG A 418 -19.09 -7.74 19.77
CA ARG A 418 -18.04 -7.75 18.72
C ARG A 418 -17.14 -8.99 18.79
N PHE A 419 -16.75 -9.38 20.00
CA PHE A 419 -15.87 -10.52 20.25
C PHE A 419 -16.64 -11.80 20.59
N ALA A 420 -17.97 -11.74 20.64
CA ALA A 420 -18.83 -12.83 21.12
C ALA A 420 -18.41 -13.35 22.51
N ASP A 421 -18.02 -12.43 23.41
CA ASP A 421 -17.47 -12.74 24.73
C ASP A 421 -18.26 -12.04 25.85
N ILE A 422 -19.16 -12.79 26.48
CA ILE A 422 -20.05 -12.27 27.52
C ILE A 422 -19.30 -11.93 28.82
N ASN A 423 -18.10 -12.47 29.03
CA ASN A 423 -17.33 -12.23 30.25
C ASN A 423 -16.92 -10.76 30.38
N ILE A 424 -16.73 -10.06 29.25
CA ILE A 424 -16.48 -8.61 29.22
C ILE A 424 -17.61 -7.85 29.93
N LEU A 425 -18.85 -8.33 29.84
CA LEU A 425 -20.01 -7.70 30.49
C LEU A 425 -20.21 -8.15 31.94
N LEU A 426 -19.91 -9.41 32.25
CA LEU A 426 -20.29 -10.03 33.53
C LEU A 426 -19.17 -10.04 34.58
N ASN A 427 -17.91 -9.97 34.17
CA ASN A 427 -16.79 -10.02 35.11
C ASN A 427 -16.75 -8.73 35.97
N SER A 428 -16.67 -8.91 37.29
CA SER A 428 -16.71 -7.83 38.29
C SER A 428 -15.38 -7.07 38.44
N ASP A 429 -14.29 -7.62 37.94
CA ASP A 429 -12.95 -7.02 38.02
C ASP A 429 -12.78 -5.91 36.99
N ILE A 430 -13.59 -5.93 35.93
CA ILE A 430 -13.68 -4.85 34.95
C ILE A 430 -14.51 -3.71 35.54
N THR A 431 -13.86 -2.55 35.70
CA THR A 431 -14.47 -1.33 36.23
C THR A 431 -14.60 -0.26 35.13
N ALA A 432 -15.09 0.92 35.49
CA ALA A 432 -15.15 2.06 34.56
C ALA A 432 -13.76 2.63 34.24
N ASP A 433 -12.75 2.36 35.07
CA ASP A 433 -11.36 2.78 34.87
C ASP A 433 -10.56 1.79 34.01
N SER A 434 -11.13 0.60 33.76
CA SER A 434 -10.49 -0.44 32.93
C SER A 434 -10.44 -0.03 31.47
N GLN A 435 -9.38 -0.47 30.79
CA GLN A 435 -9.17 -0.19 29.38
C GLN A 435 -9.02 -1.47 28.57
N LEU A 436 -9.67 -1.50 27.42
CA LEU A 436 -9.48 -2.54 26.43
C LEU A 436 -8.29 -2.18 25.54
N LEU A 437 -7.30 -3.06 25.49
CA LEU A 437 -6.24 -3.03 24.48
C LEU A 437 -6.62 -4.02 23.37
N TRP A 438 -6.87 -3.49 22.17
CA TRP A 438 -7.30 -4.23 20.98
C TRP A 438 -6.47 -3.77 19.75
N GLN A 439 -6.36 -4.61 18.72
CA GLN A 439 -5.40 -4.47 17.62
C GLN A 439 -4.00 -4.18 18.16
N ARG A 440 -3.48 -5.15 18.92
CA ARG A 440 -2.18 -5.04 19.58
C ARG A 440 -1.04 -5.54 18.70
N ASN A 441 -1.34 -6.45 17.77
CA ASN A 441 -0.42 -6.82 16.71
C ASN A 441 -0.01 -5.57 15.93
N ILE A 442 1.28 -5.27 15.92
CA ILE A 442 1.82 -4.03 15.36
C ILE A 442 1.56 -3.93 13.86
N MET A 443 1.68 -5.04 13.11
CA MET A 443 1.47 -5.06 11.67
C MET A 443 0.00 -4.78 11.34
N GLU A 444 -0.92 -5.51 11.97
CA GLU A 444 -2.37 -5.32 11.77
C GLU A 444 -2.83 -3.91 12.16
N ARG A 445 -2.25 -3.36 13.24
CA ARG A 445 -2.60 -2.03 13.73
C ARG A 445 -2.12 -0.93 12.80
N ILE A 446 -0.90 -1.04 12.30
CA ILE A 446 -0.32 -0.05 11.38
C ILE A 446 -1.10 -0.04 10.06
N ASP A 447 -1.41 -1.22 9.50
CA ASP A 447 -2.21 -1.35 8.28
C ASP A 447 -3.62 -0.77 8.44
N GLU A 448 -4.29 -1.00 9.58
CA GLU A 448 -5.61 -0.41 9.85
C GLU A 448 -5.56 1.13 9.93
N VAL A 449 -4.47 1.71 10.42
CA VAL A 449 -4.31 3.18 10.54
C VAL A 449 -4.03 3.83 9.19
N ALA A 450 -3.19 3.21 8.35
CA ALA A 450 -2.79 3.75 7.06
C ALA A 450 -2.73 2.67 5.97
N PRO A 451 -3.88 2.15 5.50
CA PRO A 451 -3.93 1.01 4.56
C PRO A 451 -3.53 1.36 3.11
N PHE A 452 -3.14 2.61 2.87
CA PHE A 452 -2.76 3.15 1.57
C PHE A 452 -1.23 3.18 1.37
N LEU A 453 -0.48 2.69 2.36
CA LEU A 453 0.97 2.45 2.28
C LEU A 453 1.21 0.94 2.19
N GLU A 454 2.30 0.55 1.55
CA GLU A 454 2.80 -0.82 1.59
C GLU A 454 3.83 -0.92 2.72
N TYR A 455 3.88 -2.02 3.46
CA TYR A 455 4.77 -2.17 4.61
C TYR A 455 5.81 -3.27 4.37
N ASP A 456 6.99 -3.12 4.97
CA ASP A 456 7.98 -4.19 5.03
C ASP A 456 7.44 -5.40 5.80
N SER A 457 7.92 -6.59 5.46
CA SER A 457 7.44 -7.83 6.06
C SER A 457 8.05 -8.13 7.43
N ASP A 458 9.14 -7.46 7.82
CA ASP A 458 9.95 -7.77 9.00
C ASP A 458 10.12 -6.53 9.91
N PRO A 459 9.21 -6.28 10.87
CA PRO A 459 9.40 -5.23 11.86
C PRO A 459 10.57 -5.57 12.79
N TYR A 460 11.34 -4.56 13.21
CA TYR A 460 12.47 -4.77 14.11
C TYR A 460 12.34 -4.01 15.43
N ILE A 461 12.79 -4.63 16.52
CA ILE A 461 12.81 -3.99 17.83
C ILE A 461 14.07 -3.14 18.02
N VAL A 462 13.90 -1.99 18.69
CA VAL A 462 14.95 -1.04 19.08
C VAL A 462 14.79 -0.69 20.56
N ILE A 463 15.92 -0.60 21.26
CA ILE A 463 15.99 -0.12 22.65
C ILE A 463 16.48 1.32 22.61
N SER A 464 15.63 2.27 23.00
CA SER A 464 16.01 3.69 23.09
C SER A 464 17.02 3.95 24.22
N ASP A 465 17.67 5.11 24.21
CA ASP A 465 18.58 5.54 25.27
C ASP A 465 17.90 5.66 26.64
N SER A 466 16.57 5.90 26.66
CA SER A 466 15.76 5.92 27.88
C SER A 466 15.49 4.52 28.44
N GLY A 467 15.81 3.46 27.68
CA GLY A 467 15.53 2.07 27.99
C GLY A 467 14.09 1.63 27.68
N GLU A 468 13.36 2.40 26.88
CA GLU A 468 12.06 2.02 26.32
C GLU A 468 12.21 1.23 25.02
N LEU A 469 11.22 0.39 24.73
CA LEU A 469 11.20 -0.53 23.60
C LEU A 469 10.30 0.00 22.48
N PHE A 470 10.83 0.07 21.27
CA PHE A 470 10.14 0.55 20.08
C PHE A 470 10.25 -0.43 18.93
N TRP A 471 9.13 -0.72 18.27
CA TRP A 471 9.09 -1.44 17.01
C TRP A 471 9.22 -0.46 15.86
N PHE A 472 10.13 -0.74 14.96
CA PHE A 472 10.31 -0.02 13.71
C PHE A 472 9.75 -0.84 12.57
N LEU A 473 9.08 -0.16 11.66
CA LEU A 473 8.57 -0.74 10.43
C LEU A 473 8.76 0.25 9.28
N ASP A 474 9.26 -0.26 8.17
CA ASP A 474 9.42 0.51 6.94
C ASP A 474 8.09 0.58 6.18
N ALA A 475 7.73 1.79 5.72
CA ALA A 475 6.53 2.00 4.91
C ALA A 475 6.91 2.61 3.55
N TYR A 476 6.47 1.92 2.51
CA TYR A 476 6.77 2.19 1.12
C TYR A 476 5.64 2.94 0.43
N THR A 477 6.03 3.85 -0.45
CA THR A 477 5.14 4.40 -1.47
C THR A 477 5.38 3.65 -2.77
N ILE A 478 4.33 3.02 -3.30
CA ILE A 478 4.39 2.22 -4.52
C ILE A 478 3.49 2.78 -5.61
N SER A 479 3.79 2.45 -6.87
CA SER A 479 2.88 2.70 -7.99
C SER A 479 3.06 1.67 -9.08
N ASN A 480 2.02 1.46 -9.88
CA ASN A 480 2.06 0.72 -11.15
C ASN A 480 1.80 1.63 -12.37
N ARG A 481 1.84 2.96 -12.14
CA ARG A 481 1.50 4.01 -13.11
C ARG A 481 2.68 4.94 -13.36
N PHE A 482 3.90 4.52 -13.06
CA PHE A 482 5.08 5.31 -13.41
C PHE A 482 5.38 5.13 -14.91
N PRO A 483 5.61 6.20 -15.68
CA PRO A 483 5.77 6.08 -17.14
C PRO A 483 7.08 5.38 -17.50
N TYR A 484 7.06 4.54 -18.55
CA TYR A 484 8.20 3.78 -19.12
C TYR A 484 8.94 2.80 -18.19
N SER A 485 8.74 2.86 -16.88
CA SER A 485 9.42 1.99 -15.92
C SER A 485 8.98 0.53 -16.08
N GLU A 486 9.97 -0.36 -16.18
CA GLU A 486 9.77 -1.79 -16.31
C GLU A 486 9.04 -2.34 -15.07
N PRO A 487 7.92 -3.09 -15.24
CA PRO A 487 7.20 -3.64 -14.10
C PRO A 487 7.97 -4.76 -13.40
N TYR A 488 8.01 -4.69 -12.08
CA TYR A 488 8.45 -5.75 -11.19
C TYR A 488 7.24 -6.26 -10.39
N GLY A 489 6.78 -7.47 -10.67
CA GLY A 489 5.54 -8.00 -10.10
C GLY A 489 4.31 -7.15 -10.46
N SER A 490 3.68 -6.54 -9.44
CA SER A 490 2.50 -5.67 -9.59
C SER A 490 2.84 -4.17 -9.63
N ILE A 491 4.10 -3.80 -9.40
CA ILE A 491 4.55 -2.41 -9.26
C ILE A 491 5.54 -2.05 -10.38
N ASN A 492 5.73 -0.75 -10.61
CA ASN A 492 6.81 -0.23 -11.44
C ASN A 492 7.43 1.04 -10.85
N TYR A 493 7.22 1.27 -9.55
CA TYR A 493 7.78 2.34 -8.75
C TYR A 493 7.73 1.95 -7.28
N ILE A 494 8.81 2.21 -6.56
CA ILE A 494 8.88 2.04 -5.10
C ILE A 494 9.88 3.02 -4.49
N ARG A 495 9.54 3.54 -3.31
CA ARG A 495 10.42 4.31 -2.42
C ARG A 495 10.16 3.92 -0.98
N ASN A 496 11.16 4.15 -0.13
CA ASN A 496 11.03 4.13 1.33
C ASN A 496 11.13 5.57 1.89
N PRO A 497 10.05 6.38 1.81
CA PRO A 497 10.04 7.74 2.34
C PRO A 497 9.52 7.81 3.78
N ILE A 498 9.00 6.72 4.37
CA ILE A 498 8.30 6.75 5.66
C ILE A 498 8.83 5.64 6.58
N LYS A 499 9.09 6.00 7.84
CA LYS A 499 9.40 5.06 8.93
C LYS A 499 8.27 5.11 9.95
N VAL A 500 7.78 3.96 10.36
CA VAL A 500 6.72 3.84 11.36
C VAL A 500 7.34 3.33 12.65
N ILE A 501 7.10 4.04 13.74
CA ILE A 501 7.58 3.64 15.07
C ILE A 501 6.38 3.38 15.97
N THR A 502 6.37 2.22 16.62
CA THR A 502 5.36 1.83 17.60
C THR A 502 5.99 1.59 18.96
N ASN A 503 5.57 2.32 19.98
CA ASN A 503 6.01 2.05 21.35
C ASN A 503 5.42 0.71 21.84
N ALA A 504 6.29 -0.21 22.28
CA ALA A 504 5.88 -1.56 22.66
C ALA A 504 5.05 -1.61 23.96
N TYR A 505 5.12 -0.56 24.79
CA TYR A 505 4.34 -0.44 26.02
C TYR A 505 2.95 0.14 25.75
N ASP A 506 2.86 1.35 25.22
CA ASP A 506 1.57 2.05 25.12
C ASP A 506 0.86 1.93 23.75
N GLY A 507 1.54 1.39 22.73
CA GLY A 507 0.98 1.17 21.39
C GLY A 507 0.77 2.46 20.59
N SER A 508 1.36 3.57 21.01
CA SER A 508 1.39 4.81 20.23
C SER A 508 2.19 4.58 18.94
N ILE A 509 1.59 4.97 17.81
CA ILE A 509 2.19 4.87 16.48
C ILE A 509 2.55 6.26 16.00
N THR A 510 3.75 6.43 15.46
CA THR A 510 4.14 7.66 14.77
C THR A 510 4.71 7.34 13.39
N PHE A 511 4.19 8.00 12.37
CA PHE A 511 4.69 7.92 11.00
C PHE A 511 5.63 9.10 10.73
N TYR A 512 6.91 8.82 10.53
CA TYR A 512 7.92 9.83 10.21
C TYR A 512 8.24 9.84 8.72
N VAL A 513 8.09 11.00 8.09
CA VAL A 513 8.47 11.21 6.68
C VAL A 513 9.96 11.54 6.62
N VAL A 514 10.78 10.55 6.25
CA VAL A 514 12.24 10.67 6.08
C VAL A 514 12.63 11.38 4.79
N ASN A 515 11.80 11.26 3.74
CA ASN A 515 12.00 11.98 2.48
C ASN A 515 10.74 12.79 2.14
N GLN A 516 10.78 14.09 2.45
CA GLN A 516 9.66 15.01 2.21
C GLN A 516 9.51 15.42 0.74
N ASP A 517 10.55 15.22 -0.07
CA ASP A 517 10.55 15.54 -1.49
C ASP A 517 10.00 14.38 -2.33
N GLU A 518 9.79 13.20 -1.74
CA GLU A 518 9.17 12.06 -2.41
C GLU A 518 7.69 12.40 -2.74
N PRO A 519 7.30 12.40 -4.03
CA PRO A 519 6.00 12.95 -4.43
C PRO A 519 4.79 12.25 -3.80
N ILE A 520 4.77 10.93 -3.73
CA ILE A 520 3.60 10.18 -3.23
C ILE A 520 3.42 10.42 -1.72
N ALA A 521 4.49 10.34 -0.93
CA ALA A 521 4.51 10.63 0.50
C ALA A 521 4.14 12.09 0.77
N ALA A 522 4.66 13.03 -0.01
CA ALA A 522 4.30 14.44 0.10
C ALA A 522 2.82 14.69 -0.21
N ALA A 523 2.21 13.95 -1.15
CA ALA A 523 0.78 14.01 -1.40
C ALA A 523 -0.01 13.44 -0.21
N TYR A 524 0.38 12.29 0.35
CA TYR A 524 -0.24 11.73 1.54
C TYR A 524 -0.11 12.63 2.78
N ALA A 525 1.05 13.26 2.98
CA ALA A 525 1.26 14.21 4.06
C ALA A 525 0.33 15.44 3.96
N ARG A 526 -0.04 15.87 2.74
CA ARG A 526 -1.05 16.93 2.54
C ARG A 526 -2.48 16.44 2.79
N ILE A 527 -2.78 15.19 2.45
CA ILE A 527 -4.10 14.59 2.67
C ILE A 527 -4.35 14.36 4.17
N PHE A 528 -3.34 13.88 4.90
CA PHE A 528 -3.40 13.49 6.31
C PHE A 528 -2.35 14.24 7.15
N PRO A 529 -2.50 15.56 7.34
CA PRO A 529 -1.48 16.39 7.99
C PRO A 529 -1.20 16.00 9.45
N ASP A 530 -2.18 15.42 10.14
CA ASP A 530 -2.04 15.02 11.55
C ASP A 530 -1.43 13.62 11.72
N LEU A 531 -1.37 12.81 10.65
CA LEU A 531 -0.85 11.44 10.69
C LEU A 531 0.67 11.41 10.63
N PHE A 532 1.25 12.29 9.81
CA PHE A 532 2.67 12.29 9.48
C PHE A 532 3.43 13.36 10.27
N LYS A 533 4.60 12.98 10.79
CA LYS A 533 5.56 13.90 11.41
C LYS A 533 6.82 14.05 10.54
N PRO A 534 7.48 15.22 10.58
CA PRO A 534 8.76 15.39 9.92
C PRO A 534 9.84 14.56 10.61
N PHE A 535 10.83 14.09 9.85
CA PHE A 535 11.97 13.34 10.38
C PHE A 535 12.73 14.06 11.51
N SER A 536 12.79 15.40 11.47
CA SER A 536 13.44 16.21 12.50
C SER A 536 12.80 16.09 13.89
N GLU A 537 11.56 15.60 14.00
CA GLU A 537 10.90 15.33 15.27
C GLU A 537 11.18 13.93 15.82
N MET A 538 11.82 13.05 15.04
CA MET A 538 12.24 11.74 15.53
C MET A 538 13.38 11.93 16.55
N PRO A 539 13.34 11.29 17.74
CA PRO A 539 14.45 11.30 18.69
C PRO A 539 15.77 10.85 18.05
N ALA A 540 16.88 11.50 18.41
CA ALA A 540 18.18 11.29 17.73
C ALA A 540 18.71 9.85 17.89
N ASP A 541 18.54 9.26 19.07
CA ASP A 541 18.86 7.85 19.34
C ASP A 541 18.07 6.92 18.40
N LEU A 542 16.77 7.16 18.22
CA LEU A 542 15.94 6.39 17.30
C LEU A 542 16.32 6.60 15.83
N GLN A 543 16.77 7.79 15.43
CA GLN A 543 17.28 8.04 14.08
C GLN A 543 18.53 7.19 13.80
N ASP A 544 19.44 7.10 14.78
CA ASP A 544 20.69 6.36 14.67
C ASP A 544 20.47 4.84 14.54
N ASN A 545 19.26 4.34 14.83
CA ASN A 545 18.85 2.94 14.66
C ASN A 545 18.15 2.63 13.32
N ILE A 546 17.85 3.62 12.46
CA ILE A 546 17.21 3.35 11.15
C ILE A 546 18.08 2.46 10.28
N ARG A 547 17.48 1.43 9.69
CA ARG A 547 18.17 0.49 8.80
C ARG A 547 17.74 0.68 7.35
N TYR A 548 18.55 0.12 6.45
CA TYR A 548 18.10 -0.06 5.08
C TYR A 548 17.18 -1.30 5.04
N PRO A 549 15.94 -1.16 4.56
CA PRO A 549 14.98 -2.26 4.49
C PRO A 549 15.43 -3.44 3.62
N ASN A 550 15.09 -4.66 4.04
CA ASN A 550 15.40 -5.88 3.29
C ASN A 550 14.52 -6.05 2.05
N ASP A 551 13.21 -5.78 2.13
CA ASP A 551 12.30 -6.00 1.01
C ASP A 551 12.58 -5.02 -0.14
N PHE A 552 12.77 -3.74 0.19
CA PHE A 552 13.14 -2.74 -0.80
C PHE A 552 14.52 -2.99 -1.42
N PHE A 553 15.51 -3.44 -0.62
CA PHE A 553 16.80 -3.86 -1.17
C PHE A 553 16.67 -5.04 -2.13
N SER A 554 15.84 -6.03 -1.79
CA SER A 554 15.59 -7.19 -2.64
C SER A 554 14.98 -6.78 -3.99
N VAL A 555 14.00 -5.87 -3.98
CA VAL A 555 13.40 -5.31 -5.21
C VAL A 555 14.44 -4.56 -6.06
N GLN A 556 15.40 -3.86 -5.45
CA GLN A 556 16.44 -3.13 -6.17
C GLN A 556 17.54 -4.02 -6.75
N ALA A 557 17.76 -5.19 -6.14
CA ALA A 557 18.80 -6.14 -6.53
C ALA A 557 18.40 -7.03 -7.72
N GLU A 558 17.09 -7.24 -7.92
CA GLU A 558 16.52 -7.94 -9.08
C GLU A 558 16.41 -7.05 -10.32
#